data_AF-A0A1Q5KHS2-F1
#
_entry.id   AF-A0A1Q5KHS2-F1
#
_cell.length_a   1.000
_cell.length_b   1.000
_cell.length_c   1.000
_cell.angle_alpha   90.00
_cell.angle_beta   90.00
_cell.angle_gamma   90.00
#
_symmetry.space_group_name_H-M   'P 1'
#
loop_
_entity.id
_entity.type
_entity.pdbx_description
1 polymer ?
#
loop_
_entity_poly.entity_id
_entity_poly.type
_entity_poly.pdbx_seq_one_letter_code
_entity_poly.pdbx_strand_id
1 'polypeptide(L)'
;MLSYLVQHRTQRSAERAERQRQQIALSETRRAERLALLERFIEESAEAERCAYTRPSDWEDTDTWYLTTRDVMYRFWVADRLIRIQFPPPVHDAAHAHFLDLNRTVWEGLPDGESVRDYLEGNRSAFLDAARAVMG
;
A
#
# COMPACT_ATOMS: atom_id res chain seq x y z
N MET A 1 -6.94 -28.30 -50.39
CA MET A 1 -7.82 -27.87 -49.28
C MET A 1 -7.33 -28.26 -47.88
N LEU A 2 -6.65 -29.39 -47.68
CA LEU A 2 -6.08 -29.79 -46.37
C LEU A 2 -5.04 -28.80 -45.79
N SER A 3 -4.21 -28.19 -46.65
CA SER A 3 -3.16 -27.24 -46.24
C SER A 3 -3.73 -25.96 -45.62
N TYR A 4 -4.81 -25.40 -46.16
CA TYR A 4 -5.46 -24.20 -45.62
C TYR A 4 -6.07 -24.43 -44.23
N LEU A 5 -6.72 -25.58 -44.02
CA LEU A 5 -7.34 -25.91 -42.72
C LEU A 5 -6.28 -26.13 -41.62
N VAL A 6 -5.14 -26.74 -41.97
CA VAL A 6 -4.00 -26.88 -41.05
C VAL A 6 -3.38 -25.53 -40.75
N GLN A 7 -3.14 -24.70 -41.77
CA GLN A 7 -2.56 -23.36 -41.62
C GLN A 7 -3.46 -22.44 -40.78
N HIS A 8 -4.77 -22.47 -40.99
CA HIS A 8 -5.74 -21.71 -40.22
C HIS A 8 -5.83 -22.18 -38.76
N ARG A 9 -5.73 -23.49 -38.49
CA ARG A 9 -5.66 -24.03 -37.12
C ARG A 9 -4.38 -23.60 -36.40
N THR A 10 -3.23 -23.65 -37.08
CA THR A 10 -1.94 -23.18 -36.53
C THR A 10 -1.98 -21.69 -36.21
N GLN A 11 -2.56 -20.87 -37.09
CA GLN A 11 -2.71 -19.43 -36.87
C GLN A 11 -3.61 -19.12 -35.67
N ARG A 12 -4.76 -19.79 -35.52
CA ARG A 12 -5.63 -19.62 -34.35
C ARG A 12 -4.99 -20.10 -33.05
N SER A 13 -4.16 -21.14 -33.11
CA SER A 13 -3.39 -21.61 -31.95
C SER A 13 -2.32 -20.59 -31.54
N ALA A 14 -1.62 -20.01 -32.52
CA ALA A 14 -0.62 -18.96 -32.28
C ALA A 14 -1.25 -17.70 -31.69
N GLU A 15 -2.41 -17.26 -32.21
CA GLU A 15 -3.15 -16.12 -31.65
C GLU A 15 -3.60 -16.35 -30.20
N ARG A 16 -4.03 -17.56 -29.84
CA ARG A 16 -4.41 -17.90 -28.45
C ARG A 16 -3.20 -17.88 -27.52
N ALA A 17 -2.09 -18.49 -27.94
CA ALA A 17 -0.85 -18.47 -27.16
C ALA A 17 -0.35 -17.04 -26.97
N GLU A 18 -0.43 -16.20 -27.99
CA GLU A 18 -0.05 -14.80 -27.90
C GLU A 18 -0.95 -14.00 -26.95
N ARG A 19 -2.27 -14.17 -27.05
CA ARG A 19 -3.22 -13.54 -26.10
C ARG A 19 -2.97 -14.00 -24.67
N GLN A 20 -2.67 -15.28 -24.45
CA GLN A 20 -2.35 -15.82 -23.14
C GLN A 20 -1.06 -15.19 -22.60
N ARG A 21 0.01 -15.08 -23.42
CA ARG A 21 1.25 -14.40 -23.03
C ARG A 21 1.02 -12.94 -22.64
N GLN A 22 0.22 -12.22 -23.43
CA GLN A 22 -0.13 -10.82 -23.13
C GLN A 22 -0.92 -10.70 -21.81
N GLN A 23 -1.85 -11.61 -21.54
CA GLN A 23 -2.61 -11.62 -20.29
C GLN A 23 -1.72 -11.92 -19.08
N ILE A 24 -0.80 -12.87 -19.20
CA ILE A 24 0.19 -13.18 -18.16
C ILE A 24 1.06 -11.95 -17.89
N ALA A 25 1.64 -11.35 -18.94
CA ALA A 25 2.47 -10.16 -18.80
C ALA A 25 1.73 -9.01 -18.12
N LEU A 26 0.48 -8.72 -18.52
CA LEU A 26 -0.34 -7.69 -17.88
C LEU A 26 -0.64 -8.01 -16.41
N SER A 27 -0.87 -9.27 -16.07
CA SER A 27 -1.11 -9.71 -14.69
C SER A 27 0.15 -9.55 -13.84
N GLU A 28 1.32 -9.89 -14.38
CA GLU A 28 2.62 -9.74 -13.71
C GLU A 28 2.95 -8.25 -13.50
N THR A 29 2.73 -7.40 -14.50
CA THR A 29 2.91 -5.94 -14.36
C THR A 29 2.02 -5.37 -13.25
N ARG A 30 0.72 -5.72 -13.22
CA ARG A 30 -0.19 -5.27 -12.15
C ARG A 30 0.22 -5.78 -10.78
N ARG A 31 0.73 -7.01 -10.69
CA ARG A 31 1.25 -7.58 -9.43
C ARG A 31 2.46 -6.80 -8.95
N ALA A 32 3.39 -6.45 -9.83
CA ALA A 32 4.57 -5.64 -9.51
C ALA A 32 4.18 -4.22 -9.06
N GLU A 33 3.27 -3.56 -9.78
CA GLU A 33 2.73 -2.24 -9.40
C GLU A 33 2.08 -2.26 -8.02
N ARG A 34 1.26 -3.27 -7.73
CA ARG A 34 0.65 -3.45 -6.42
C ARG A 34 1.70 -3.66 -5.32
N LEU A 35 2.70 -4.50 -5.56
CA LEU A 35 3.76 -4.72 -4.59
C LEU A 35 4.52 -3.42 -4.27
N ALA A 36 4.86 -2.62 -5.28
CA ALA A 36 5.54 -1.34 -5.10
C ALA A 36 4.69 -0.34 -4.30
N LEU A 37 3.36 -0.36 -4.46
CA LEU A 37 2.46 0.49 -3.66
C LEU A 37 2.36 0.04 -2.21
N LEU A 38 2.35 -1.27 -1.94
CA LEU A 38 2.39 -1.80 -0.58
C LEU A 38 3.71 -1.46 0.11
N GLU A 39 4.84 -1.64 -0.58
CA GLU A 39 6.17 -1.25 -0.09
C GLU A 39 6.20 0.23 0.28
N ARG A 40 5.77 1.11 -0.64
CA ARG A 40 5.68 2.55 -0.36
C ARG A 40 4.79 2.87 0.84
N PHE A 41 3.64 2.21 0.96
CA PHE A 41 2.75 2.44 2.11
C PHE A 41 3.44 2.07 3.43
N ILE A 42 4.16 0.95 3.47
CA ILE A 42 4.89 0.47 4.64
C ILE A 42 6.07 1.41 4.98
N GLU A 43 6.78 1.90 3.98
CA GLU A 43 7.89 2.85 4.20
C GLU A 43 7.40 4.18 4.78
N GLU A 44 6.33 4.74 4.20
CA GLU A 44 5.75 6.00 4.67
C GLU A 44 5.10 5.84 6.05
N SER A 45 4.48 4.68 6.35
CA SER A 45 3.95 4.40 7.69
C SER A 45 5.10 4.28 8.72
N ALA A 46 6.21 3.64 8.36
CA ALA A 46 7.36 3.53 9.25
C ALA A 46 8.04 4.89 9.53
N GLU A 47 8.05 5.81 8.57
CA GLU A 47 8.51 7.18 8.78
C GLU A 47 7.54 7.98 9.65
N ALA A 48 6.23 7.81 9.45
CA ALA A 48 5.23 8.43 10.33
C ALA A 48 5.33 7.88 11.77
N GLU A 49 5.59 6.57 11.96
CA GLU A 49 5.88 5.98 13.27
C GLU A 49 7.09 6.66 13.92
N ARG A 50 8.19 6.88 13.17
CA ARG A 50 9.36 7.62 13.67
C ARG A 50 9.03 9.05 14.12
N CYS A 51 8.15 9.72 13.39
CA CYS A 51 7.68 11.06 13.78
C CYS A 51 6.90 11.03 15.10
N ALA A 52 6.05 10.02 15.30
CA ALA A 52 5.35 9.82 16.57
C ALA A 52 6.31 9.54 17.73
N TYR A 53 7.35 8.73 17.51
CA TYR A 53 8.37 8.46 18.53
C TYR A 53 9.18 9.69 18.94
N THR A 54 9.49 10.55 17.98
CA THR A 54 10.31 11.75 18.20
C THR A 54 9.46 12.98 18.55
N ARG A 55 8.15 12.80 18.76
CA ARG A 55 7.20 13.87 19.08
C ARG A 55 7.62 14.61 20.35
N PRO A 56 7.88 15.93 20.28
CA PRO A 56 8.08 16.77 21.46
C PRO A 56 6.82 16.82 22.35
N SER A 57 6.97 17.21 23.61
CA SER A 57 5.80 17.45 24.49
C SER A 57 4.93 18.57 23.93
N ASP A 58 5.58 19.65 23.51
CA ASP A 58 4.99 20.86 22.93
C ASP A 58 5.70 21.19 21.61
N TRP A 59 4.93 21.64 20.63
CA TRP A 59 5.43 22.03 19.32
C TRP A 59 4.56 23.14 18.72
N GLU A 60 5.16 23.93 17.82
CA GLU A 60 4.50 24.97 17.05
C GLU A 60 4.59 24.68 15.54
N ASP A 61 3.73 25.29 14.73
CA ASP A 61 3.66 25.06 13.28
C ASP A 61 4.94 25.50 12.52
N THR A 62 5.83 26.24 13.17
CA THR A 62 7.14 26.64 12.63
C THR A 62 8.27 25.69 13.00
N ASP A 63 8.03 24.73 13.89
CA ASP A 63 9.07 23.84 14.37
C ASP A 63 9.53 22.87 13.28
N THR A 64 10.82 22.55 13.30
CA THR A 64 11.41 21.60 12.35
C THR A 64 10.73 20.23 12.42
N TRP A 65 10.36 19.78 13.61
CA TRP A 65 9.59 18.54 13.78
C TRP A 65 8.26 18.65 13.05
N TYR A 66 7.46 19.68 13.31
CA TYR A 66 6.16 19.86 12.68
C TYR A 66 6.26 19.90 11.16
N LEU A 67 7.17 20.70 10.60
CA LEU A 67 7.33 20.84 9.15
C LEU A 67 7.72 19.51 8.49
N THR A 68 8.66 18.78 9.11
CA THR A 68 9.11 17.47 8.62
C THR A 68 7.98 16.43 8.72
N THR A 69 7.32 16.37 9.87
CA THR A 69 6.23 15.43 10.14
C THR A 69 5.03 15.70 9.25
N ARG A 70 4.69 16.97 8.98
CA ARG A 70 3.62 17.33 8.04
C ARG A 70 3.91 16.78 6.64
N ASP A 71 5.14 16.91 6.17
CA ASP A 71 5.53 16.42 4.85
C ASP A 71 5.50 14.88 4.78
N VAL A 72 5.93 14.19 5.85
CA VAL A 72 5.79 12.73 6.01
C VAL A 72 4.31 12.32 5.99
N MET A 73 3.48 12.95 6.81
CA MET A 73 2.05 12.62 6.91
C MET A 73 1.31 12.90 5.60
N TYR A 74 1.71 13.92 4.83
CA TYR A 74 1.19 14.15 3.49
C TYR A 74 1.55 13.02 2.53
N ARG A 75 2.81 12.55 2.51
CA ARG A 75 3.21 11.40 1.68
C ARG A 75 2.46 10.12 2.08
N PHE A 76 2.27 9.90 3.38
CA PHE A 76 1.52 8.76 3.88
C PHE A 76 0.03 8.83 3.49
N TRP A 77 -0.57 10.02 3.55
CA TRP A 77 -1.93 10.25 3.04
C TRP A 77 -2.03 9.96 1.53
N VAL A 78 -1.05 10.37 0.73
CA VAL A 78 -1.01 10.01 -0.70
C VAL A 78 -0.93 8.50 -0.89
N ALA A 79 -0.12 7.79 -0.09
CA ALA A 79 -0.02 6.33 -0.15
C ALA A 79 -1.37 5.66 0.17
N ASP A 80 -2.09 6.08 1.22
CA ASP A 80 -3.46 5.63 1.53
C ASP A 80 -4.40 5.76 0.32
N ARG A 81 -4.38 6.91 -0.36
CA ARG A 81 -5.21 7.14 -1.55
C ARG A 81 -4.83 6.24 -2.72
N LEU A 82 -3.55 5.93 -2.90
CA LEU A 82 -3.11 4.99 -3.93
C LEU A 82 -3.55 3.56 -3.61
N ILE A 83 -3.57 3.15 -2.34
CA ILE A 83 -4.14 1.87 -1.92
C ILE A 83 -5.62 1.82 -2.30
N ARG A 84 -6.40 2.88 -2.02
CA ARG A 84 -7.81 2.97 -2.39
C ARG A 84 -8.08 2.75 -3.88
N ILE A 85 -7.18 3.20 -4.75
CA ILE A 85 -7.35 3.12 -6.20
C ILE A 85 -7.06 1.70 -6.72
N GLN A 86 -6.05 1.03 -6.17
CA GLN A 86 -5.46 -0.17 -6.78
C GLN A 86 -5.87 -1.49 -6.11
N PHE A 87 -6.43 -1.40 -4.90
CA PHE A 87 -6.78 -2.55 -4.06
C PHE A 87 -8.29 -2.61 -3.77
N PRO A 88 -8.81 -3.81 -3.49
CA PRO A 88 -10.22 -3.95 -3.11
C PRO A 88 -10.50 -3.31 -1.74
N PRO A 89 -11.77 -3.00 -1.43
CA PRO A 89 -12.16 -2.30 -0.20
C PRO A 89 -11.56 -2.86 1.09
N PRO A 90 -11.50 -4.18 1.34
CA PRO A 90 -10.95 -4.70 2.60
C PRO A 90 -9.50 -4.30 2.86
N VAL A 91 -8.66 -4.18 1.82
CA VAL A 91 -7.27 -3.75 1.98
C VAL A 91 -7.21 -2.25 2.27
N HIS A 92 -8.01 -1.46 1.54
CA HIS A 92 -8.10 -0.03 1.78
C HIS A 92 -8.63 0.28 3.19
N ASP A 93 -9.67 -0.40 3.65
CA ASP A 93 -10.29 -0.10 4.94
C ASP A 93 -9.31 -0.41 6.09
N ALA A 94 -8.53 -1.49 5.97
CA ALA A 94 -7.46 -1.80 6.92
C ALA A 94 -6.30 -0.80 6.86
N ALA A 95 -5.85 -0.42 5.65
CA ALA A 95 -4.83 0.61 5.46
C ALA A 95 -5.28 1.96 6.04
N HIS A 96 -6.54 2.32 5.82
CA HIS A 96 -7.12 3.57 6.25
C HIS A 96 -7.28 3.62 7.77
N ALA A 97 -7.69 2.52 8.40
CA ALA A 97 -7.72 2.40 9.86
C ALA A 97 -6.32 2.61 10.45
N HIS A 98 -5.30 1.97 9.88
CA HIS A 98 -3.90 2.18 10.31
C HIS A 98 -3.44 3.62 10.11
N PHE A 99 -3.76 4.24 8.97
CA PHE A 99 -3.46 5.65 8.71
C PHE A 99 -4.09 6.59 9.74
N LEU A 100 -5.39 6.43 10.04
CA LEU A 100 -6.09 7.28 10.99
C LEU A 100 -5.51 7.16 12.40
N ASP A 101 -5.19 5.94 12.79
CA ASP A 101 -4.66 5.64 14.11
C ASP A 101 -3.25 6.21 14.30
N LEU A 102 -2.38 6.05 13.29
CA LEU A 102 -1.06 6.66 13.30
C LEU A 102 -1.12 8.18 13.18
N ASN A 103 -2.02 8.74 12.36
CA ASN A 103 -2.22 10.19 12.28
C ASN A 103 -2.62 10.78 13.64
N ARG A 104 -3.57 10.14 14.34
CA ARG A 104 -3.92 10.54 15.70
C ARG A 104 -2.69 10.49 16.62
N THR A 105 -1.99 9.36 16.61
CA THR A 105 -0.81 9.12 17.46
C THR A 105 0.28 10.17 17.23
N VAL A 106 0.53 10.55 15.97
CA VAL A 106 1.54 11.56 15.61
C VAL A 106 1.18 12.94 16.16
N TRP A 107 -0.06 13.38 16.01
CA TRP A 107 -0.44 14.76 16.37
C TRP A 107 -0.86 14.90 17.83
N GLU A 108 -1.66 13.98 18.32
CA GLU A 108 -2.25 14.02 19.67
C GLU A 108 -1.37 13.33 20.71
N GLY A 109 -0.43 12.48 20.29
CA GLY A 109 0.35 11.64 21.19
C GLY A 109 -0.43 10.41 21.69
N LEU A 110 0.21 9.61 22.53
CA LEU A 110 -0.43 8.51 23.26
C LEU A 110 -0.56 8.84 24.74
N PRO A 111 -1.50 8.18 25.46
CA PRO A 111 -1.51 8.21 26.91
C PRO A 111 -0.18 7.75 27.50
N ASP A 112 0.18 8.30 28.67
CA ASP A 112 1.42 7.95 29.37
C ASP A 112 1.53 6.44 29.62
N GLY A 113 2.67 5.87 29.22
CA GLY A 113 2.98 4.44 29.42
C GLY A 113 2.56 3.52 28.27
N GLU A 114 1.90 4.04 27.24
CA GLU A 114 1.62 3.28 26.02
C GLU A 114 2.77 3.34 25.01
N SER A 115 3.12 2.18 24.46
CA SER A 115 4.11 2.04 23.39
C SER A 115 3.44 2.28 22.05
N VAL A 116 3.95 3.24 21.27
CA VAL A 116 3.49 3.51 19.89
C VAL A 116 3.45 2.23 19.05
N ARG A 117 4.46 1.37 19.20
CA ARG A 117 4.50 0.08 18.50
C ARG A 117 3.34 -0.83 18.87
N ASP A 118 3.06 -0.98 20.15
CA ASP A 118 2.07 -1.95 20.64
C ASP A 118 0.66 -1.45 20.36
N TYR A 119 0.44 -0.13 20.47
CA TYR A 119 -0.82 0.52 20.12
C TYR A 119 -1.17 0.32 18.64
N LEU A 120 -0.20 0.49 17.74
CA LEU A 120 -0.43 0.39 16.28
C LEU A 120 -0.43 -1.06 15.75
N GLU A 121 0.03 -2.03 16.53
CA GLU A 121 0.25 -3.41 16.07
C GLU A 121 -1.01 -4.05 15.51
N GLY A 122 -2.17 -3.81 16.15
CA GLY A 122 -3.45 -4.38 15.71
C GLY A 122 -3.83 -3.95 14.29
N ASN A 123 -3.80 -2.64 14.02
CA ASN A 123 -4.13 -2.10 12.70
C ASN A 123 -3.05 -2.44 11.66
N ARG A 124 -1.77 -2.45 12.05
CA ARG A 124 -0.66 -2.86 11.18
C ARG A 124 -0.82 -4.31 10.72
N SER A 125 -1.04 -5.23 11.67
CA SER A 125 -1.26 -6.64 11.37
C SER A 125 -2.49 -6.85 10.48
N ALA A 126 -3.61 -6.19 10.77
CA ALA A 126 -4.82 -6.28 9.96
C ALA A 126 -4.58 -5.82 8.50
N PHE A 127 -3.84 -4.74 8.29
CA PHE A 127 -3.45 -4.28 6.96
C PHE A 127 -2.58 -5.31 6.22
N LEU A 128 -1.54 -5.84 6.88
CA LEU A 128 -0.64 -6.82 6.26
C LEU A 128 -1.36 -8.12 5.91
N ASP A 129 -2.28 -8.58 6.75
CA ASP A 129 -3.11 -9.76 6.48
C ASP A 129 -4.06 -9.54 5.31
N ALA A 130 -4.72 -8.38 5.24
CA ALA A 130 -5.57 -8.02 4.10
C ALA A 130 -4.77 -7.93 2.80
N ALA A 131 -3.59 -7.31 2.84
CA ALA A 131 -2.69 -7.22 1.69
C ALA A 131 -2.23 -8.61 1.22
N ARG A 132 -1.84 -9.48 2.15
CA ARG A 132 -1.43 -10.87 1.87
C ARG A 132 -2.55 -11.66 1.19
N ALA A 133 -3.80 -11.50 1.62
CA ALA A 133 -4.95 -12.21 1.03
C ALA A 133 -5.19 -11.86 -0.45
N VAL A 134 -4.80 -10.66 -0.89
CA VAL A 134 -4.98 -10.18 -2.28
C VAL A 134 -3.75 -10.44 -3.15
N MET A 135 -2.57 -10.53 -2.54
CA MET A 135 -1.30 -10.79 -3.23
C MET A 135 -0.98 -12.30 -3.38
N GLY A 136 -1.64 -13.15 -2.59
CA GLY A 136 -1.55 -14.62 -2.64
C GLY A 136 -1.94 -15.20 -3.98
#